data_AF-A0A973Z1Y0-F1
#
_entry.id   AF-A0A973Z1Y0-F1
#
_cell.length_a   1.000
_cell.length_b   1.000
_cell.length_c   1.000
_cell.angle_alpha   90.00
_cell.angle_beta   90.00
_cell.angle_gamma   90.00
#
_symmetry.space_group_name_H-M   'P 1'
#
loop_
_entity.id
_entity.type
_entity.pdbx_description
1 polymer ?
#
loop_
_entity_poly.entity_id
_entity_poly.type
_entity_poly.pdbx_seq_one_letter_code
_entity_poly.pdbx_strand_id
1 'polypeptide(L)'
;IERCQIFRADAGDADELMAVAASIDGGFDIVIDDGSHASDDQQTSLGSLFPFVAPGGLYIIEDLFFQPAHREKPATLRTVDLLRRAEVTGAFDSPHWPKETCAYLSTNVERVALFDSLSSDGSLAARDALGIIWKKSA
;
A
#
# COMPACT_ATOMS: atom_id res chain seq x y z
N ILE A 1 -25.83 -10.78 -0.58
CA ILE A 1 -24.95 -9.63 -0.89
C ILE A 1 -24.63 -9.71 -2.38
N GLU A 2 -25.30 -8.91 -3.22
CA GLU A 2 -25.17 -9.02 -4.70
C GLU A 2 -24.06 -8.14 -5.28
N ARG A 3 -23.51 -7.21 -4.49
CA ARG A 3 -22.46 -6.26 -4.89
C ARG A 3 -21.16 -6.42 -4.10
N CYS A 4 -20.95 -7.58 -3.49
CA CYS A 4 -19.67 -7.89 -2.86
C CYS A 4 -19.30 -9.33 -3.20
N GLN A 5 -18.07 -9.46 -3.63
CA GLN A 5 -17.40 -10.72 -3.94
C GLN A 5 -16.30 -10.90 -2.90
N ILE A 6 -16.04 -12.15 -2.52
CA ILE A 6 -15.03 -12.48 -1.53
C ILE A 6 -14.01 -13.38 -2.23
N PHE A 7 -12.76 -12.97 -2.12
CA PHE A 7 -11.61 -13.71 -2.64
C PHE A 7 -10.76 -14.17 -1.46
N ARG A 8 -10.06 -15.28 -1.65
CA ARG A 8 -9.08 -15.78 -0.68
C ARG A 8 -7.70 -15.73 -1.33
N ALA A 9 -6.81 -14.96 -0.73
CA ALA A 9 -5.41 -14.84 -1.11
C ALA A 9 -4.58 -14.47 0.14
N ASP A 10 -3.29 -14.79 0.13
CA ASP A 10 -2.33 -14.25 1.09
C ASP A 10 -1.81 -12.87 0.60
N ALA A 11 -1.92 -11.85 1.45
CA ALA A 11 -1.43 -10.50 1.14
C ALA A 11 0.11 -10.44 1.02
N GLY A 12 0.81 -11.41 1.60
CA GLY A 12 2.25 -11.59 1.44
C GLY A 12 2.66 -12.37 0.18
N ASP A 13 1.71 -12.86 -0.61
CA ASP A 13 1.96 -13.58 -1.86
C ASP A 13 1.56 -12.73 -3.07
N ALA A 14 2.57 -12.25 -3.79
CA ALA A 14 2.38 -11.39 -4.95
C ALA A 14 1.57 -12.06 -6.07
N ASP A 15 1.76 -13.36 -6.29
CA ASP A 15 1.12 -14.09 -7.39
C ASP A 15 -0.36 -14.32 -7.09
N GLU A 16 -0.72 -14.64 -5.84
CA GLU A 16 -2.12 -14.79 -5.44
C GLU A 16 -2.87 -13.44 -5.55
N LEU A 17 -2.26 -12.33 -5.11
CA LEU A 17 -2.85 -11.00 -5.23
C LEU A 17 -3.05 -10.58 -6.68
N MET A 18 -2.05 -10.79 -7.55
CA MET A 18 -2.18 -10.48 -8.97
C MET A 18 -3.22 -11.36 -9.65
N ALA A 19 -3.36 -12.64 -9.26
CA ALA A 19 -4.40 -13.52 -9.79
C ALA A 19 -5.81 -13.05 -9.40
N VAL A 20 -6.01 -12.61 -8.15
CA VAL A 20 -7.27 -12.00 -7.72
C VAL A 20 -7.55 -10.72 -8.51
N ALA A 21 -6.59 -9.81 -8.59
CA ALA A 21 -6.76 -8.54 -9.29
C ALA A 21 -7.05 -8.71 -10.78
N ALA A 22 -6.38 -9.66 -11.45
CA ALA A 22 -6.61 -9.98 -12.85
C ALA A 22 -7.98 -10.63 -13.12
N SER A 23 -8.63 -11.19 -12.10
CA SER A 23 -9.99 -11.75 -12.22
C SER A 23 -11.10 -10.71 -12.13
N ILE A 24 -10.76 -9.45 -11.82
CA ILE A 24 -11.71 -8.35 -11.64
C ILE A 24 -11.62 -7.42 -12.85
N ASP A 25 -12.70 -7.36 -13.62
CA ASP A 25 -12.78 -6.51 -14.80
C ASP A 25 -12.77 -5.00 -14.42
N GLY A 26 -12.02 -4.21 -15.19
CA GLY A 26 -11.99 -2.74 -15.04
C GLY A 26 -10.99 -2.20 -14.00
N GLY A 27 -10.35 -3.06 -13.21
CA GLY A 27 -9.42 -2.66 -12.17
C GLY A 27 -10.11 -2.03 -10.94
N PHE A 28 -9.35 -1.31 -10.14
CA PHE A 28 -9.82 -0.74 -8.87
C PHE A 28 -9.82 0.79 -8.90
N ASP A 29 -10.96 1.43 -8.65
CA ASP A 29 -10.98 2.87 -8.39
C ASP A 29 -10.25 3.20 -7.09
N ILE A 30 -10.41 2.35 -6.08
CA ILE A 30 -9.82 2.49 -4.75
C ILE A 30 -9.41 1.10 -4.26
N VAL A 31 -8.19 1.00 -3.73
CA VAL A 31 -7.72 -0.14 -2.91
C VAL A 31 -7.48 0.36 -1.49
N ILE A 32 -7.92 -0.42 -0.50
CA ILE A 32 -7.67 -0.18 0.92
C ILE A 32 -6.92 -1.39 1.48
N ASP A 33 -5.73 -1.15 2.01
CA ASP A 33 -4.89 -2.12 2.69
C ASP A 33 -5.04 -1.95 4.20
N ASP A 34 -5.94 -2.74 4.76
CA ASP A 34 -6.21 -2.90 6.19
C ASP A 34 -5.98 -4.37 6.57
N GLY A 35 -4.77 -4.85 6.26
CA GLY A 35 -4.38 -6.25 6.34
C GLY A 35 -3.68 -6.65 7.63
N SER A 36 -2.54 -7.33 7.51
CA SER A 36 -1.76 -7.81 8.67
C SER A 36 -0.99 -6.70 9.40
N HIS A 37 -0.80 -5.56 8.74
CA HIS A 37 0.06 -4.44 9.13
C HIS A 37 1.56 -4.79 9.23
N ALA A 38 1.97 -5.98 8.78
CA ALA A 38 3.38 -6.30 8.58
C ALA A 38 3.91 -5.50 7.38
N SER A 39 5.07 -4.88 7.52
CA SER A 39 5.57 -3.95 6.50
C SER A 39 5.88 -4.65 5.17
N ASP A 40 6.26 -5.92 5.21
CA ASP A 40 6.53 -6.72 4.01
C ASP A 40 5.24 -7.14 3.29
N ASP A 41 4.19 -7.50 4.01
CA ASP A 41 2.86 -7.74 3.43
C ASP A 41 2.31 -6.46 2.79
N GLN A 42 2.33 -5.32 3.50
CA GLN A 42 1.87 -4.03 2.96
C GLN A 42 2.64 -3.61 1.70
N GLN A 43 3.96 -3.81 1.68
CA GLN A 43 4.77 -3.52 0.50
C GLN A 43 4.51 -4.51 -0.64
N THR A 44 4.35 -5.81 -0.34
CA THR A 44 4.01 -6.82 -1.36
C THR A 44 2.67 -6.48 -2.00
N SER A 45 1.67 -6.22 -1.17
CA SER A 45 0.32 -5.81 -1.56
C SER A 45 0.33 -4.54 -2.43
N LEU A 46 1.01 -3.48 -1.98
CA LEU A 46 1.16 -2.25 -2.76
C LEU A 46 1.83 -2.50 -4.12
N GLY A 47 2.93 -3.25 -4.15
CA GLY A 47 3.66 -3.54 -5.39
C GLY A 47 2.84 -4.35 -6.39
N SER A 48 2.03 -5.29 -5.91
CA SER A 48 1.22 -6.20 -6.73
C SER A 48 -0.08 -5.58 -7.23
N LEU A 49 -0.76 -4.80 -6.38
CA LEU A 49 -2.12 -4.32 -6.65
C LEU A 49 -2.15 -2.91 -7.26
N PHE A 50 -1.14 -2.06 -7.01
CA PHE A 50 -1.10 -0.71 -7.60
C PHE A 50 -1.16 -0.67 -9.14
N PRO A 51 -0.57 -1.63 -9.88
CA PRO A 51 -0.76 -1.71 -11.33
C PRO A 51 -2.22 -1.80 -11.77
N PHE A 52 -3.08 -2.40 -10.95
CA PHE A 52 -4.51 -2.60 -11.21
C PHE A 52 -5.40 -1.47 -10.71
N VAL A 53 -4.86 -0.49 -9.97
CA VAL A 53 -5.57 0.75 -9.65
C VAL A 53 -5.85 1.51 -10.95
N ALA A 54 -7.07 2.00 -11.15
CA ALA A 54 -7.43 2.77 -12.34
C ALA A 54 -6.63 4.08 -12.41
N PRO A 55 -6.37 4.65 -13.59
CA PRO A 55 -5.80 5.98 -13.70
C PRO A 55 -6.63 7.02 -12.92
N GLY A 56 -5.98 7.84 -12.09
CA GLY A 56 -6.65 8.78 -11.18
C GLY A 56 -7.21 8.14 -9.90
N GLY A 57 -7.10 6.81 -9.76
CA GLY A 57 -7.53 6.06 -8.59
C GLY A 57 -6.56 6.16 -7.40
N LEU A 58 -6.96 5.52 -6.29
CA LEU A 58 -6.28 5.61 -5.00
C LEU A 58 -5.83 4.25 -4.48
N TYR A 59 -4.68 4.24 -3.81
CA TYR A 59 -4.26 3.16 -2.93
C TYR A 59 -4.07 3.71 -1.52
N ILE A 60 -4.75 3.13 -0.55
CA ILE A 60 -4.80 3.60 0.83
C ILE A 60 -4.21 2.51 1.73
N ILE A 61 -3.31 2.87 2.65
CA ILE A 61 -2.70 1.94 3.63
C ILE A 61 -3.02 2.43 5.03
N GLU A 62 -3.64 1.58 5.84
CA GLU A 62 -3.96 1.86 7.25
C GLU A 62 -2.88 1.38 8.22
N ASP A 63 -2.95 1.86 9.46
CA ASP A 63 -2.15 1.44 10.61
C ASP A 63 -0.62 1.39 10.40
N LEU A 64 -0.09 2.41 9.74
CA LEU A 64 1.34 2.53 9.43
C LEU A 64 2.26 2.67 10.66
N PHE A 65 1.72 2.95 11.85
CA PHE A 65 2.48 3.08 13.12
C PHE A 65 2.59 1.77 13.92
N PHE A 66 1.83 0.73 13.54
CA PHE A 66 1.82 -0.55 14.25
C PHE A 66 2.34 -1.66 13.35
N GLN A 67 3.28 -2.47 13.87
CA GLN A 67 3.76 -3.67 13.20
C GLN A 67 3.63 -4.88 14.14
N PRO A 68 3.02 -6.00 13.70
CA PRO A 68 2.91 -7.21 14.49
C PRO A 68 4.28 -7.84 14.75
N ALA A 69 4.74 -7.83 16.01
CA ALA A 69 6.08 -8.31 16.38
C ALA A 69 6.40 -9.77 16.00
N HIS A 70 5.38 -10.61 15.81
CA HIS A 70 5.53 -12.02 15.42
C HIS A 70 5.64 -12.24 13.89
N ARG A 71 5.34 -11.20 13.09
CA ARG A 71 5.42 -11.23 11.61
C ARG A 71 6.51 -10.30 11.09
N GLU A 72 6.68 -9.14 11.73
CA GLU A 72 7.66 -8.13 11.31
C GLU A 72 9.09 -8.68 11.40
N LYS A 73 9.75 -8.83 10.26
CA LYS A 73 11.13 -9.32 10.21
C LYS A 73 12.10 -8.22 10.69
N PRO A 74 13.18 -8.57 11.43
CA PRO A 74 14.19 -7.60 11.82
C PRO A 74 14.78 -6.86 10.63
N ALA A 75 15.02 -5.55 10.78
CA ALA A 75 15.59 -4.67 9.76
C ALA A 75 14.76 -4.50 8.46
N THR A 76 13.50 -4.94 8.45
CA THR A 76 12.53 -4.59 7.40
C THR A 76 12.41 -3.08 7.30
N LEU A 77 12.49 -2.56 6.08
CA LEU A 77 12.15 -1.16 5.83
C LEU A 77 10.66 -1.00 6.12
N ARG A 78 10.29 -0.17 7.09
CA ARG A 78 8.87 0.04 7.41
C ARG A 78 8.17 0.75 6.27
N THR A 79 6.94 0.37 6.00
CA THR A 79 6.09 1.00 4.97
C THR A 79 5.97 2.50 5.21
N VAL A 80 5.83 2.93 6.47
CA VAL A 80 5.76 4.36 6.82
C VAL A 80 7.02 5.14 6.40
N ASP A 81 8.21 4.56 6.57
CA ASP A 81 9.46 5.24 6.23
C ASP A 81 9.67 5.30 4.71
N LEU A 82 9.24 4.24 4.00
CA LEU A 82 9.14 4.25 2.54
C LEU A 82 8.22 5.38 2.05
N LEU A 83 7.01 5.49 2.61
CA LEU A 83 6.02 6.50 2.20
C LEU A 83 6.45 7.92 2.55
N ARG A 84 7.06 8.15 3.71
CA ARG A 84 7.64 9.46 4.09
C ARG A 84 8.69 9.91 3.09
N ARG A 85 9.56 8.99 2.67
CA ARG A 85 10.57 9.30 1.64
C ARG A 85 9.90 9.58 0.29
N ALA A 86 8.90 8.79 -0.09
CA ALA A 86 8.18 8.97 -1.35
C ALA A 86 7.37 10.29 -1.38
N GLU A 87 6.78 10.71 -0.26
CA GLU A 87 6.08 12.00 -0.13
C GLU A 87 7.01 13.20 -0.43
N VAL A 88 8.26 13.13 0.00
CA VAL A 88 9.25 14.20 -0.20
C VAL A 88 9.93 14.13 -1.57
N THR A 89 10.26 12.92 -2.03
CA THR A 89 11.16 12.72 -3.17
C THR A 89 10.48 12.19 -4.44
N GLY A 90 9.29 11.63 -4.31
CA GLY A 90 8.62 10.85 -5.36
C GLY A 90 9.23 9.47 -5.62
N ALA A 91 10.32 9.10 -4.95
CA ALA A 91 11.02 7.85 -5.18
C ALA A 91 10.48 6.72 -4.29
N PHE A 92 10.11 5.61 -4.92
CA PHE A 92 9.75 4.34 -4.27
C PHE A 92 10.94 3.38 -4.36
N ASP A 93 11.76 3.37 -3.32
CA ASP A 93 12.92 2.49 -3.22
C ASP A 93 12.75 1.56 -2.02
N SER A 94 12.42 0.30 -2.30
CA SER A 94 12.35 -0.75 -1.28
C SER A 94 13.30 -1.89 -1.60
N PRO A 95 14.03 -2.45 -0.62
CA PRO A 95 14.77 -3.69 -0.81
C PRO A 95 13.86 -4.92 -0.98
N HIS A 96 12.55 -4.80 -0.66
CA HIS A 96 11.57 -5.87 -0.82
C HIS A 96 11.12 -6.05 -2.27
N TRP A 97 11.37 -5.07 -3.13
CA TRP A 97 10.89 -5.06 -4.50
C TRP A 97 12.01 -5.26 -5.52
N PRO A 98 11.70 -5.91 -6.66
CA PRO A 98 12.49 -5.77 -7.87
C PRO A 98 12.67 -4.29 -8.28
N LYS A 99 13.73 -3.99 -9.02
CA LYS A 99 14.02 -2.62 -9.47
C LYS A 99 12.95 -2.09 -10.42
N GLU A 100 12.32 -2.99 -11.16
CA GLU A 100 11.22 -2.72 -12.07
C GLU A 100 9.98 -2.21 -11.32
N THR A 101 9.62 -2.82 -10.19
CA THR A 101 8.51 -2.37 -9.34
C THR A 101 8.82 -1.00 -8.72
N CYS A 102 10.05 -0.80 -8.23
CA CYS A 102 10.49 0.51 -7.72
C CYS A 102 10.36 1.61 -8.78
N ALA A 103 10.85 1.33 -10.00
CA ALA A 103 10.78 2.24 -11.13
C ALA A 103 9.33 2.51 -11.57
N TYR A 104 8.49 1.47 -11.60
CA TYR A 104 7.09 1.58 -11.95
C TYR A 104 6.34 2.48 -10.98
N LEU A 105 6.44 2.25 -9.67
CA LEU A 105 5.78 3.06 -8.65
C LEU A 105 6.27 4.52 -8.70
N SER A 106 7.59 4.73 -8.76
CA SER A 106 8.17 6.09 -8.89
C SER A 106 7.70 6.82 -10.14
N THR A 107 7.37 6.09 -11.21
CA THR A 107 6.89 6.68 -12.48
C THR A 107 5.39 6.94 -12.47
N ASN A 108 4.59 6.07 -11.85
CA ASN A 108 3.13 6.07 -12.00
C ASN A 108 2.37 6.67 -10.81
N VAL A 109 3.04 6.86 -9.67
CA VAL A 109 2.48 7.60 -8.53
C VAL A 109 2.54 9.10 -8.83
N GLU A 110 1.41 9.78 -8.67
CA GLU A 110 1.30 11.23 -8.78
C GLU A 110 1.76 11.92 -7.49
N ARG A 111 1.27 11.41 -6.35
CA ARG A 111 1.52 11.98 -5.02
C ARG A 111 1.33 10.92 -3.95
N VAL A 112 2.06 11.09 -2.85
CA VAL A 112 1.81 10.42 -1.57
C VAL A 112 1.44 11.50 -0.55
N ALA A 113 0.55 11.20 0.38
CA ALA A 113 0.39 12.00 1.59
C ALA A 113 0.06 11.11 2.78
N LEU A 114 0.61 11.51 3.93
CA LEU A 114 0.39 10.86 5.21
C LEU A 114 -0.54 11.72 6.08
N PHE A 115 -1.52 11.05 6.70
CA PHE A 115 -2.55 11.65 7.54
C PHE A 115 -2.54 11.01 8.94
N ASP A 116 -3.00 11.77 9.93
CA ASP A 116 -3.22 11.26 11.28
C ASP A 116 -4.49 10.39 11.36
N SER A 117 -4.64 9.64 12.45
CA SER A 117 -5.81 8.79 12.70
C SER A 117 -6.98 9.55 13.32
N LEU A 118 -6.83 10.86 13.58
CA LEU A 118 -7.75 11.67 14.39
C LEU A 118 -8.11 11.03 15.75
N SER A 119 -7.22 10.18 16.31
CA SER A 119 -7.47 9.48 17.58
C SER A 119 -7.75 10.48 18.71
N SER A 120 -8.90 10.35 19.35
CA SER A 120 -9.39 11.30 20.36
C SER A 120 -8.61 11.28 21.68
N ASP A 121 -7.80 10.25 21.91
CA ASP A 121 -6.95 10.11 23.10
C ASP A 121 -5.57 10.76 22.95
N GLY A 122 -5.27 11.36 21.79
CA GLY A 122 -3.98 12.00 21.50
C GLY A 122 -2.80 11.04 21.46
N SER A 123 -3.04 9.72 21.49
CA SER A 123 -1.99 8.70 21.49
C SER A 123 -1.27 8.62 20.14
N LEU A 124 -1.94 9.01 19.06
CA LEU A 124 -1.45 9.01 17.68
C LEU A 124 -1.49 10.42 17.09
N ALA A 125 -0.80 11.36 17.73
CA ALA A 125 -0.67 12.74 17.24
C ALA A 125 0.22 12.89 15.98
N ALA A 126 0.63 11.79 15.36
CA ALA A 126 1.53 11.78 14.21
C ALA A 126 0.72 11.62 12.91
N ARG A 127 1.11 12.38 11.88
CA ARG A 127 0.52 12.36 10.55
C ARG A 127 0.78 11.05 9.79
N ASP A 128 1.03 9.94 10.46
CA ASP A 128 1.58 8.71 9.88
C ASP A 128 0.70 7.47 10.14
N ALA A 129 -0.62 7.68 10.32
CA ALA A 129 -1.56 6.60 10.51
C ALA A 129 -2.06 6.04 9.19
N LEU A 130 -2.37 6.94 8.26
CA LEU A 130 -2.98 6.62 6.98
C LEU A 130 -2.11 7.16 5.84
N GLY A 131 -1.69 6.28 4.94
CA GLY A 131 -0.98 6.65 3.71
C GLY A 131 -1.94 6.61 2.54
N ILE A 132 -2.06 7.72 1.81
CA ILE A 132 -2.82 7.75 0.55
C ILE A 132 -1.84 7.97 -0.60
N ILE A 133 -1.98 7.15 -1.64
CA ILE A 133 -1.15 7.14 -2.83
C ILE A 133 -2.08 7.35 -4.03
N TRP A 134 -1.86 8.45 -4.76
CA TRP A 134 -2.63 8.80 -5.94
C TRP A 134 -1.94 8.25 -7.19
N LYS A 135 -2.68 7.51 -8.03
CA LYS A 135 -2.19 7.11 -9.36
C LYS A 135 -2.43 8.22 -10.37
N LYS A 136 -1.46 8.45 -11.26
CA LYS A 136 -1.60 9.43 -12.35
C LYS A 136 -2.83 9.12 -13.22
N SER A 137 -3.49 10.17 -13.71
CA SER A 137 -4.71 10.06 -14.53
C SER A 137 -4.44 9.70 -16.01
N ALA A 138 -3.27 10.05 -16.53
CA ALA A 138 -2.66 9.64 -17.81
C ALA A 138 -1.27 10.27 -17.91
#